data_AF-A0A933EY44-F1
#
_entry.id   AF-A0A933EY44-F1
#
_cell.length_a   1.000
_cell.length_b   1.000
_cell.length_c   1.000
_cell.angle_alpha   90.00
_cell.angle_beta   90.00
_cell.angle_gamma   90.00
#
_symmetry.space_group_name_H-M   'P 1'
#
loop_
_entity.id
_entity.type
_entity.pdbx_description
1 polymer ?
#
loop_
_entity_poly.entity_id
_entity_poly.type
_entity_poly.pdbx_seq_one_letter_code
_entity_poly.pdbx_strand_id
1 'polypeptide(L)'
;MIQVQSLAFGTFAEAEPLNPQFSDGHPKLRVTVDTEADPDVADREVLRRLEDAFPGLGQHHCGASGNPEAPPKATGVLLLDNQVSANLAHILEHLLLEMLAVLGREGRLSGVTCAYRSPPERNDVFVECADRRAGGVAVPLAVETVNAALGGLALAPSYPDAVLCLRTLLTTNGREIQAASRLSRLAGLPHDRATPALGVLARIGLVEEERYSMNLSGEPFYRLVDGRALPHAQPPPHAQPLVAPQFRQE
;
A
#
# COMPACT_ATOMS: atom_id res chain seq x y z
N MET A 1 5.58 -4.97 -13.13
CA MET A 1 4.60 -5.51 -12.15
C MET A 1 5.26 -5.64 -10.79
N ILE A 2 4.52 -5.41 -9.70
CA ILE A 2 4.95 -5.68 -8.32
C ILE A 2 4.32 -7.00 -7.86
N GLN A 3 5.14 -7.89 -7.30
CA GLN A 3 4.72 -9.16 -6.71
C GLN A 3 5.17 -9.24 -5.25
N VAL A 4 4.25 -9.57 -4.34
CA VAL A 4 4.56 -9.75 -2.92
C VAL A 4 5.18 -11.13 -2.70
N GLN A 5 6.38 -11.16 -2.14
CA GLN A 5 7.08 -12.37 -1.76
C GLN A 5 6.80 -12.78 -0.33
N SER A 6 6.76 -11.80 0.59
CA SER A 6 6.50 -12.08 2.00
C SER A 6 5.93 -10.88 2.75
N LEU A 7 5.24 -11.18 3.86
CA LEU A 7 4.70 -10.20 4.80
C LEU A 7 5.11 -10.56 6.22
N ALA A 8 5.58 -9.56 6.97
CA ALA A 8 5.92 -9.72 8.38
C ALA A 8 5.48 -8.48 9.18
N PHE A 9 5.13 -8.70 10.45
CA PHE A 9 4.76 -7.66 11.39
C PHE A 9 5.58 -7.80 12.67
N GLY A 10 6.17 -6.71 13.14
CA GLY A 10 6.98 -6.72 14.35
C GLY A 10 7.82 -5.47 14.50
N THR A 11 8.76 -5.51 15.44
CA THR A 11 9.84 -4.52 15.54
C THR A 11 11.04 -5.04 14.74
N PHE A 12 11.59 -4.20 13.87
CA PHE A 12 12.68 -4.56 12.97
C PHE A 12 13.88 -3.66 13.28
N ALA A 13 14.75 -4.13 14.18
CA ALA A 13 15.91 -3.37 14.65
C ALA A 13 16.86 -2.99 13.51
N GLU A 14 16.90 -3.79 12.44
CA GLU A 14 17.67 -3.54 11.24
C GLU A 14 17.16 -2.34 10.42
N ALA A 15 15.88 -1.98 10.54
CA ALA A 15 15.27 -0.90 9.78
C ALA A 15 15.35 0.46 10.50
N GLU A 16 15.45 0.48 11.84
CA GLU A 16 15.46 1.72 12.63
C GLU A 16 16.56 2.71 12.20
N PRO A 17 17.82 2.29 11.96
CA PRO A 17 18.88 3.22 11.56
C PRO A 17 18.69 3.81 10.16
N LEU A 18 17.82 3.21 9.34
CA LEU A 18 17.63 3.58 7.94
C LEU A 18 16.67 4.76 7.77
N ASN A 19 15.78 5.00 8.73
CA ASN A 19 14.94 6.18 8.76
C ASN A 19 14.83 6.76 10.18
N PRO A 20 15.50 7.89 10.47
CA PRO A 20 15.47 8.53 11.80
C PRO A 20 14.11 9.14 12.15
N GLN A 21 13.12 9.09 11.25
CA GLN A 21 11.75 9.52 11.54
C GLN A 21 10.87 8.41 12.11
N PHE A 22 11.33 7.15 12.09
CA PHE A 22 10.64 6.08 12.78
C PHE A 22 10.50 6.38 14.27
N SER A 23 9.34 6.02 14.81
CA SER A 23 9.09 6.06 16.25
C SER A 23 9.80 4.87 16.90
N ASP A 24 10.61 5.13 17.92
CA ASP A 24 11.41 4.11 18.60
C ASP A 24 10.56 2.91 19.05
N GLY A 25 10.92 1.71 18.57
CA GLY A 25 10.26 0.46 18.92
C GLY A 25 8.81 0.33 18.42
N HIS A 26 8.34 1.25 17.57
CA HIS A 26 7.00 1.16 17.00
C HIS A 26 6.91 -0.04 16.04
N PRO A 27 5.84 -0.85 16.12
CA PRO A 27 5.62 -1.94 15.19
C PRO A 27 5.60 -1.45 13.74
N LYS A 28 6.18 -2.26 12.86
CA LYS A 28 6.22 -2.03 11.43
C LYS A 28 5.60 -3.21 10.71
N LEU A 29 5.10 -2.91 9.52
CA LEU A 29 4.81 -3.87 8.47
C LEU A 29 6.04 -3.92 7.55
N ARG A 30 6.59 -5.12 7.34
CA ARG A 30 7.57 -5.39 6.29
C ARG A 30 6.89 -6.11 5.13
N VAL A 31 7.03 -5.56 3.93
CA VAL A 31 6.60 -6.16 2.68
C VAL A 31 7.83 -6.42 1.83
N THR A 32 8.14 -7.69 1.59
CA THR A 32 9.16 -8.05 0.61
C THR A 32 8.49 -8.16 -0.74
N VAL A 33 8.98 -7.41 -1.73
CA VAL A 33 8.46 -7.39 -3.09
C VAL A 33 9.55 -7.66 -4.11
N ASP A 34 9.17 -8.34 -5.19
CA ASP A 34 9.93 -8.37 -6.42
C ASP A 34 9.23 -7.45 -7.42
N THR A 35 9.99 -6.61 -8.11
CA THR A 35 9.44 -5.66 -9.09
C THR A 35 10.02 -5.92 -10.47
N GLU A 36 9.14 -6.36 -11.37
CA GLU A 36 9.44 -6.51 -12.79
C GLU A 36 9.29 -5.15 -13.47
N ALA A 37 10.40 -4.58 -13.93
CA ALA A 37 10.38 -3.34 -14.68
C ALA A 37 9.93 -3.62 -16.13
N ASP A 38 8.84 -2.99 -16.55
CA ASP A 38 8.53 -2.86 -17.97
C ASP A 38 9.38 -1.69 -18.50
N PRO A 39 10.32 -1.91 -19.43
CA PRO A 39 11.17 -0.85 -19.95
C PRO A 39 10.39 0.26 -20.65
N ASP A 40 9.16 -0.02 -21.11
CA ASP A 40 8.32 0.93 -21.84
C ASP A 40 7.46 1.80 -20.91
N VAL A 41 7.38 1.49 -19.61
CA VAL A 41 6.58 2.25 -18.63
C VAL A 41 7.48 3.08 -17.73
N ALA A 42 7.43 4.39 -17.92
CA ALA A 42 8.14 5.34 -17.05
C ALA A 42 7.51 5.38 -15.65
N ASP A 43 8.32 5.15 -14.63
CA ASP A 43 7.97 5.30 -13.20
C ASP A 43 7.39 6.68 -12.86
N ARG A 44 7.85 7.75 -13.53
CA ARG A 44 7.26 9.09 -13.42
C ARG A 44 5.79 9.15 -13.85
N GLU A 45 5.42 8.45 -14.91
CA GLU A 45 4.02 8.41 -15.37
C GLU A 45 3.15 7.58 -14.42
N VAL A 46 3.71 6.52 -13.84
CA VAL A 46 3.05 5.74 -12.78
C VAL A 46 2.79 6.63 -11.57
N LEU A 47 3.80 7.35 -11.09
CA LEU A 47 3.66 8.29 -9.98
C LEU A 47 2.60 9.35 -10.27
N ARG A 48 2.62 9.97 -11.45
CA ARG A 48 1.63 10.98 -11.85
C ARG A 48 0.20 10.45 -11.78
N ARG A 49 -0.06 9.24 -12.30
CA ARG A 49 -1.38 8.60 -12.22
C ARG A 49 -1.82 8.30 -10.79
N LEU A 50 -0.86 7.92 -9.94
CA LEU A 50 -1.12 7.70 -8.53
C LEU A 50 -1.42 9.01 -7.83
N GLU A 51 -0.68 10.08 -8.07
CA GLU A 51 -0.94 11.43 -7.52
C GLU A 51 -2.31 11.99 -7.96
N ASP A 52 -2.73 11.73 -9.19
CA ASP A 52 -4.07 12.10 -9.68
C ASP A 52 -5.20 11.43 -8.85
N ALA A 53 -4.98 10.20 -8.38
CA ALA A 53 -5.96 9.45 -7.59
C ALA A 53 -5.79 9.62 -6.08
N PHE A 54 -4.56 9.76 -5.62
CA PHE A 54 -4.08 9.84 -4.24
C PHE A 54 -3.27 11.13 -4.09
N PRO A 55 -3.95 12.30 -4.02
CA PRO A 55 -3.28 13.59 -4.01
C PRO A 55 -2.45 13.84 -2.73
N GLY A 56 -2.59 12.99 -1.71
CA GLY A 56 -1.74 13.02 -0.53
C GLY A 56 -0.27 12.73 -0.86
N LEU A 57 0.01 11.88 -1.84
CA LEU A 57 1.37 11.52 -2.28
C LEU A 57 2.24 12.75 -2.58
N GLY A 58 1.69 13.78 -3.23
CA GLY A 58 2.41 15.02 -3.55
C GLY A 58 2.79 15.86 -2.33
N GLN A 59 2.25 15.52 -1.15
CA GLN A 59 2.52 16.19 0.13
C GLN A 59 3.44 15.36 1.04
N HIS A 60 3.81 14.15 0.63
CA HIS A 60 4.69 13.31 1.43
C HIS A 60 6.08 13.95 1.49
N HIS A 61 6.73 13.83 2.66
CA HIS A 61 8.09 14.32 2.83
C HIS A 61 9.06 13.16 2.60
N CYS A 62 9.66 13.09 1.42
CA CYS A 62 10.70 12.12 1.12
C CYS A 62 12.05 12.64 1.64
N GLY A 63 12.54 12.04 2.74
CA GLY A 63 13.85 12.33 3.29
C GLY A 63 14.90 11.40 2.69
N ALA A 64 15.66 11.86 1.70
CA ALA A 64 16.86 11.18 1.24
C ALA A 64 17.95 11.23 2.32
N SER A 65 17.91 10.34 3.31
CA SER A 65 18.92 10.30 4.37
C SER A 65 20.21 9.63 3.87
N GLY A 66 21.05 10.44 3.24
CA GLY A 66 22.48 10.21 3.10
C GLY A 66 23.33 11.46 3.37
N ASN A 67 22.73 12.67 3.31
CA ASN A 67 23.47 13.92 3.49
C ASN A 67 22.75 14.86 4.49
N PRO A 68 23.33 15.12 5.68
CA PRO A 68 22.75 16.03 6.68
C PRO A 68 22.71 17.50 6.23
N GLU A 69 23.32 17.85 5.10
CA GLU A 69 23.31 19.20 4.51
C GLU A 69 22.22 19.41 3.45
N ALA A 70 21.33 18.43 3.23
CA ALA A 70 20.31 18.53 2.20
C ALA A 70 19.32 19.71 2.45
N PRO A 71 18.95 20.46 1.40
CA PRO A 71 17.95 21.54 1.49
C PRO A 71 16.58 21.03 2.00
N PRO A 72 15.66 21.92 2.42
CA PRO A 72 14.42 21.55 3.11
C PRO A 72 13.69 20.39 2.42
N LYS A 73 13.21 19.44 3.24
CA LYS A 73 12.47 18.23 2.84
C LYS A 73 11.65 18.48 1.57
N ALA A 74 12.10 17.92 0.45
CA ALA A 74 11.32 17.96 -0.77
C ALA A 74 9.94 17.35 -0.50
N THR A 75 8.91 18.01 -0.99
CA THR A 75 7.55 17.47 -0.97
C THR A 75 7.34 16.63 -2.22
N GLY A 76 6.61 15.53 -2.07
CA GLY A 76 6.41 14.52 -3.10
C GLY A 76 7.36 13.32 -2.98
N VAL A 77 7.08 12.32 -3.80
CA VAL A 77 7.87 11.08 -3.90
C VAL A 77 9.07 11.32 -4.81
N LEU A 78 10.28 11.05 -4.33
CA LEU A 78 11.51 11.23 -5.12
C LEU A 78 11.86 9.94 -5.85
N LEU A 79 12.15 10.05 -7.15
CA LEU A 79 12.54 8.91 -8.00
C LEU A 79 14.04 9.00 -8.34
N LEU A 80 14.70 7.85 -8.38
CA LEU A 80 16.10 7.69 -8.74
C LEU A 80 16.25 7.40 -10.24
N ASP A 81 17.22 8.02 -10.88
CA ASP A 81 17.48 7.74 -12.29
C ASP A 81 17.95 6.29 -12.50
N ASN A 82 17.37 5.63 -13.50
CA ASN A 82 17.70 4.26 -13.91
C ASN A 82 17.52 3.18 -12.82
N GLN A 83 16.67 3.42 -11.82
CA GLN A 83 16.40 2.48 -10.71
C GLN A 83 14.91 2.11 -10.64
N VAL A 84 14.32 1.74 -11.78
CA VAL A 84 12.86 1.50 -11.91
C VAL A 84 12.34 0.53 -10.84
N SER A 85 13.05 -0.56 -10.57
CA SER A 85 12.67 -1.53 -9.55
C SER A 85 12.53 -0.92 -8.15
N ALA A 86 13.55 -0.17 -7.71
CA ALA A 86 13.57 0.49 -6.41
C ALA A 86 12.54 1.63 -6.36
N ASN A 87 12.36 2.36 -7.46
CA ASN A 87 11.36 3.43 -7.57
C ASN A 87 9.94 2.88 -7.41
N LEU A 88 9.60 1.74 -8.02
CA LEU A 88 8.29 1.11 -7.86
C LEU A 88 8.05 0.64 -6.42
N ALA A 89 9.07 0.07 -5.77
CA ALA A 89 8.98 -0.31 -4.35
C ALA A 89 8.83 0.93 -3.44
N HIS A 90 9.51 2.03 -3.76
CA HIS A 90 9.41 3.29 -3.02
C HIS A 90 8.06 3.98 -3.22
N ILE A 91 7.52 3.96 -4.43
CA ILE A 91 6.14 4.41 -4.69
C ILE A 91 5.15 3.57 -3.87
N LEU A 92 5.34 2.24 -3.81
CA LEU A 92 4.51 1.36 -2.98
C LEU A 92 4.59 1.72 -1.49
N GLU A 93 5.78 2.04 -0.97
CA GLU A 93 5.96 2.53 0.40
C GLU A 93 5.08 3.76 0.68
N HIS A 94 5.17 4.78 -0.17
CA HIS A 94 4.40 6.01 0.01
C HIS A 94 2.90 5.77 -0.12
N LEU A 95 2.47 4.94 -1.07
CA LEU A 95 1.06 4.59 -1.21
C LEU A 95 0.54 3.81 0.00
N LEU A 96 1.34 2.90 0.57
CA LEU A 96 1.01 2.21 1.80
C LEU A 96 0.83 3.20 2.97
N LEU A 97 1.73 4.18 3.12
CA LEU A 97 1.60 5.21 4.15
C LEU A 97 0.29 6.00 4.00
N GLU A 98 -0.07 6.38 2.78
CA GLU A 98 -1.32 7.11 2.51
C GLU A 98 -2.56 6.26 2.81
N MET A 99 -2.58 5.01 2.35
CA MET A 99 -3.70 4.10 2.64
C MET A 99 -3.81 3.79 4.14
N LEU A 100 -2.69 3.54 4.81
CA LEU A 100 -2.67 3.24 6.24
C LEU A 100 -3.07 4.44 7.09
N ALA A 101 -2.75 5.67 6.68
CA ALA A 101 -3.24 6.88 7.34
C ALA A 101 -4.77 6.99 7.28
N VAL A 102 -5.42 6.47 6.22
CA VAL A 102 -6.89 6.43 6.10
C VAL A 102 -7.50 5.24 6.85
N LEU A 103 -6.86 4.07 6.79
CA LEU A 103 -7.38 2.83 7.39
C LEU A 103 -7.18 2.78 8.91
N GLY A 104 -6.05 3.30 9.39
CA GLY A 104 -5.67 3.34 10.78
C GLY A 104 -6.20 4.56 11.53
N ARG A 105 -5.85 4.64 12.82
CA ARG A 105 -6.05 5.84 13.67
C ARG A 105 -4.71 6.41 14.14
N GLU A 106 -3.63 5.96 13.51
CA GLU A 106 -2.28 6.37 13.84
C GLU A 106 -2.04 7.79 13.31
N GLY A 107 -1.14 8.51 13.97
CA GLY A 107 -0.80 9.88 13.61
C GLY A 107 0.13 9.91 12.39
N ARG A 108 1.29 10.54 12.55
CA ARG A 108 2.31 10.54 11.51
C ARG A 108 2.90 9.13 11.35
N LEU A 109 2.84 8.58 10.14
CA LEU A 109 3.51 7.34 9.75
C LEU A 109 4.76 7.64 8.93
N SER A 110 5.77 6.79 9.07
CA SER A 110 7.02 6.84 8.30
C SER A 110 7.29 5.48 7.67
N GLY A 111 8.10 5.46 6.61
CA GLY A 111 8.50 4.24 5.91
C GLY A 111 9.96 4.28 5.47
N VAL A 112 10.47 3.15 5.00
CA VAL A 112 11.72 3.08 4.25
C VAL A 112 11.70 1.91 3.27
N THR A 113 12.24 2.14 2.08
CA THR A 113 12.46 1.12 1.06
C THR A 113 13.93 0.76 1.00
N CYS A 114 14.22 -0.53 1.03
CA CYS A 114 15.56 -1.09 1.03
C CYS A 114 15.73 -2.04 -0.16
N ALA A 115 16.69 -1.75 -1.03
CA ALA A 115 16.99 -2.63 -2.16
C ALA A 115 17.93 -3.77 -1.73
N TYR A 116 17.70 -4.96 -2.26
CA TYR A 116 18.63 -6.08 -2.11
C TYR A 116 19.81 -5.89 -3.07
N ARG A 117 20.99 -6.34 -2.66
CA ARG A 117 22.14 -6.42 -3.58
C ARG A 117 21.90 -7.45 -4.67
N SER A 118 21.30 -8.58 -4.30
CA SER A 118 20.94 -9.66 -5.22
C SER A 118 19.76 -10.46 -4.64
N PRO A 119 18.69 -10.69 -5.41
CA PRO A 119 18.51 -10.20 -6.78
C PRO A 119 18.14 -8.69 -6.80
N PRO A 120 18.53 -7.92 -7.83
CA PRO A 120 18.36 -6.46 -7.87
C PRO A 120 16.90 -6.00 -7.96
N GLU A 121 16.00 -6.87 -8.41
CA GLU A 121 14.55 -6.60 -8.46
C GLU A 121 13.86 -6.68 -7.10
N ARG A 122 14.54 -7.22 -6.07
CA ARG A 122 13.97 -7.47 -4.75
C ARG A 122 14.18 -6.29 -3.82
N ASN A 123 13.11 -5.92 -3.13
CA ASN A 123 13.10 -4.82 -2.18
C ASN A 123 12.32 -5.20 -0.92
N ASP A 124 12.77 -4.70 0.24
CA ASP A 124 11.97 -4.68 1.46
C ASP A 124 11.42 -3.27 1.67
N VAL A 125 10.09 -3.18 1.82
CA VAL A 125 9.37 -1.97 2.19
C VAL A 125 8.95 -2.09 3.64
N PHE A 126 9.40 -1.15 4.47
CA PHE A 126 8.99 -1.04 5.87
C PHE A 126 8.09 0.18 6.03
N VAL A 127 6.95 0.02 6.70
CA VAL A 127 6.06 1.13 7.08
C VAL A 127 5.62 0.97 8.52
N GLU A 128 5.54 2.07 9.28
CA GLU A 128 4.95 2.04 10.63
C GLU A 128 3.50 1.56 10.54
N CYS A 129 3.16 0.53 11.33
CA CYS A 129 1.84 -0.08 11.35
C CYS A 129 1.69 -0.96 12.59
N ALA A 130 0.90 -0.53 13.57
CA ALA A 130 0.57 -1.33 14.75
C ALA A 130 -0.62 -2.27 14.50
N ASP A 131 -1.57 -1.86 13.66
CA ASP A 131 -2.73 -2.68 13.31
C ASP A 131 -2.43 -3.68 12.18
N ARG A 132 -2.15 -4.93 12.56
CA ARG A 132 -1.90 -6.05 11.62
C ARG A 132 -3.03 -6.27 10.63
N ARG A 133 -4.28 -6.02 11.04
CA ARG A 133 -5.45 -6.22 10.17
C ARG A 133 -5.48 -5.13 9.10
N ALA A 134 -5.27 -3.86 9.49
CA ALA A 134 -5.17 -2.75 8.55
C ALA A 134 -4.01 -2.95 7.57
N GLY A 135 -2.81 -3.29 8.06
CA GLY A 135 -1.66 -3.61 7.22
C GLY A 135 -1.91 -4.77 6.27
N GLY A 136 -2.50 -5.86 6.76
CA GLY A 136 -2.77 -7.05 5.97
C GLY A 136 -3.72 -6.82 4.79
N VAL A 137 -4.67 -5.88 4.92
CA VAL A 137 -5.58 -5.52 3.83
C VAL A 137 -5.07 -4.37 2.97
N ALA A 138 -4.23 -3.48 3.52
CA ALA A 138 -3.64 -2.36 2.78
C ALA A 138 -2.67 -2.85 1.70
N VAL A 139 -1.84 -3.87 1.99
CA VAL A 139 -0.84 -4.41 1.04
C VAL A 139 -1.46 -4.85 -0.29
N PRO A 140 -2.40 -5.81 -0.33
CA PRO A 140 -2.93 -6.28 -1.61
C PRO A 140 -3.62 -5.16 -2.39
N LEU A 141 -4.29 -4.21 -1.71
CA LEU A 141 -4.89 -3.06 -2.38
C LEU A 141 -3.82 -2.11 -2.95
N ALA A 142 -2.77 -1.79 -2.19
CA ALA A 142 -1.69 -0.92 -2.65
C ALA A 142 -0.93 -1.54 -3.84
N VAL A 143 -0.61 -2.84 -3.77
CA VAL A 143 0.05 -3.57 -4.85
C VAL A 143 -0.82 -3.60 -6.11
N GLU A 144 -2.11 -3.92 -5.98
CA GLU A 144 -3.06 -3.85 -7.10
C GLU A 144 -3.14 -2.45 -7.68
N THR A 145 -3.14 -1.41 -6.84
CA THR A 145 -3.22 -0.02 -7.30
C THR A 145 -2.01 0.37 -8.15
N VAL A 146 -0.80 0.02 -7.69
CA VAL A 146 0.43 0.28 -8.47
C VAL A 146 0.44 -0.55 -9.76
N ASN A 147 0.03 -1.83 -9.70
CA ASN A 147 -0.07 -2.68 -10.90
C ASN A 147 -1.10 -2.17 -11.91
N ALA A 148 -2.23 -1.64 -11.44
CA ALA A 148 -3.23 -1.01 -12.29
C ALA A 148 -2.71 0.28 -12.93
N ALA A 149 -1.95 1.08 -12.17
CA ALA A 149 -1.30 2.28 -12.68
C ALA A 149 -0.26 1.95 -13.77
N LEU A 150 0.56 0.92 -13.55
CA LEU A 150 1.49 0.35 -14.53
C LEU A 150 0.75 -0.10 -15.80
N GLY A 151 -0.38 -0.80 -15.63
CA GLY A 151 -1.21 -1.30 -16.73
C GLY A 151 -2.04 -0.24 -17.48
N GLY A 152 -1.95 1.04 -17.13
CA GLY A 152 -2.73 2.09 -17.81
C GLY A 152 -4.19 2.20 -17.41
N LEU A 153 -4.59 1.56 -16.31
CA LEU A 153 -5.96 1.63 -15.83
C LEU A 153 -6.23 2.97 -15.15
N ALA A 154 -7.43 3.50 -15.35
CA ALA A 154 -7.92 4.64 -14.58
C ALA A 154 -8.15 4.23 -13.13
N LEU A 155 -7.45 4.89 -12.21
CA LEU A 155 -7.53 4.59 -10.78
C LEU A 155 -8.69 5.32 -10.10
N ALA A 156 -8.84 6.60 -10.38
CA ALA A 156 -9.91 7.42 -9.81
C ALA A 156 -11.25 7.17 -10.53
N PRO A 157 -12.38 7.16 -9.80
CA PRO A 157 -12.48 7.28 -8.34
C PRO A 157 -12.35 5.95 -7.58
N SER A 158 -12.37 4.82 -8.27
CA SER A 158 -12.63 3.49 -7.70
C SER A 158 -11.61 3.03 -6.66
N TYR A 159 -10.33 3.32 -6.85
CA TYR A 159 -9.27 2.88 -5.93
C TYR A 159 -9.22 3.66 -4.62
N PRO A 160 -9.24 5.01 -4.62
CA PRO A 160 -9.42 5.79 -3.40
C PRO A 160 -10.72 5.44 -2.65
N ASP A 161 -11.82 5.24 -3.39
CA ASP A 161 -13.09 4.84 -2.79
C ASP A 161 -13.03 3.44 -2.18
N ALA A 162 -12.24 2.52 -2.76
CA ALA A 162 -12.01 1.19 -2.20
C ALA A 162 -11.33 1.28 -0.82
N VAL A 163 -10.40 2.21 -0.61
CA VAL A 163 -9.80 2.47 0.72
C VAL A 163 -10.86 2.91 1.73
N LEU A 164 -11.80 3.78 1.33
CA LEU A 164 -12.89 4.25 2.20
C LEU A 164 -13.90 3.14 2.55
N CYS A 165 -14.25 2.29 1.57
CA CYS A 165 -15.07 1.10 1.80
C CYS A 165 -14.35 0.11 2.72
N LEU A 166 -13.05 -0.09 2.54
CA LEU A 166 -12.23 -0.98 3.37
C LEU A 166 -12.14 -0.48 4.81
N ARG A 167 -11.95 0.83 5.04
CA ARG A 167 -12.00 1.46 6.37
C ARG A 167 -13.33 1.17 7.07
N THR A 168 -14.44 1.31 6.35
CA THR A 168 -15.79 1.01 6.86
C THR A 168 -15.92 -0.46 7.27
N LEU A 169 -15.41 -1.39 6.46
CA LEU A 169 -15.44 -2.81 6.77
C LEU A 169 -14.59 -3.12 8.01
N LEU A 170 -13.38 -2.55 8.12
CA LEU A 170 -12.52 -2.75 9.30
C LEU A 170 -13.17 -2.22 10.59
N THR A 171 -13.75 -1.02 10.55
CA THR A 171 -14.38 -0.38 11.72
C THR A 171 -15.66 -1.06 12.19
N THR A 172 -16.38 -1.75 11.30
CA THR A 172 -17.60 -2.53 11.63
C THR A 172 -17.29 -3.99 11.99
N ASN A 173 -16.05 -4.28 12.37
CA ASN A 173 -15.53 -5.63 12.67
C ASN A 173 -15.47 -6.57 11.45
N GLY A 174 -15.89 -6.16 10.25
CA GLY A 174 -15.63 -6.77 8.94
C GLY A 174 -16.13 -8.20 8.70
N ARG A 175 -16.58 -8.88 9.75
CA ARG A 175 -17.08 -10.27 9.74
C ARG A 175 -18.58 -10.35 9.47
N GLU A 176 -19.29 -9.25 9.71
CA GLU A 176 -20.71 -9.15 9.37
C GLU A 176 -20.85 -8.89 7.87
N ILE A 177 -21.79 -9.61 7.27
CA ILE A 177 -22.22 -9.40 5.90
C ILE A 177 -22.98 -8.08 5.83
N GLN A 178 -22.54 -7.15 4.98
CA GLN A 178 -23.11 -5.81 4.84
C GLN A 178 -23.63 -5.59 3.43
N ALA A 179 -24.83 -5.02 3.31
CA ALA A 179 -25.37 -4.61 2.01
C ALA A 179 -24.55 -3.44 1.43
N ALA A 180 -24.42 -3.38 0.10
CA ALA A 180 -23.64 -2.34 -0.58
C ALA A 180 -24.10 -0.91 -0.23
N SER A 181 -25.41 -0.69 -0.06
CA SER A 181 -26.07 0.58 0.29
C SER A 181 -25.69 1.03 1.69
N ARG A 182 -25.56 0.08 2.62
CA ARG A 182 -25.08 0.36 3.97
C ARG A 182 -23.60 0.75 3.95
N LEU A 183 -22.76 0.04 3.18
CA LEU A 183 -21.35 0.38 3.04
C LEU A 183 -21.14 1.74 2.37
N SER A 184 -21.89 2.02 1.29
CA SER A 184 -21.93 3.32 0.61
C SER A 184 -22.24 4.46 1.59
N ARG A 185 -23.33 4.34 2.37
CA ARG A 185 -23.72 5.35 3.37
C ARG A 185 -22.67 5.54 4.46
N LEU A 186 -22.10 4.46 4.98
CA LEU A 186 -21.09 4.52 6.05
C LEU A 186 -19.74 5.07 5.55
N ALA A 187 -19.37 4.77 4.30
CA ALA A 187 -18.19 5.31 3.66
C ALA A 187 -18.36 6.78 3.23
N GLY A 188 -19.59 7.31 3.25
CA GLY A 188 -19.91 8.65 2.77
C GLY A 188 -19.85 8.79 1.25
N LEU A 189 -20.07 7.69 0.52
CA LEU A 189 -19.96 7.62 -0.93
C LEU A 189 -21.33 7.47 -1.60
N PRO A 190 -21.55 8.12 -2.75
CA PRO A 190 -22.64 7.76 -3.66
C PRO A 190 -22.61 6.26 -4.02
N HIS A 191 -23.78 5.65 -4.20
CA HIS A 191 -23.90 4.20 -4.41
C HIS A 191 -23.25 3.71 -5.72
N ASP A 192 -23.32 4.53 -6.77
CA ASP A 192 -22.69 4.34 -8.06
C ASP A 192 -21.15 4.41 -8.00
N ARG A 193 -20.59 5.09 -6.99
CA ARG A 193 -19.14 5.10 -6.69
C ARG A 193 -18.72 3.95 -5.79
N ALA A 194 -19.53 3.62 -4.79
CA ALA A 194 -19.24 2.53 -3.86
C ALA A 194 -19.23 1.16 -4.56
N THR A 195 -20.08 0.95 -5.56
CA THR A 195 -20.20 -0.35 -6.24
C THR A 195 -18.92 -0.73 -7.02
N PRO A 196 -18.35 0.12 -7.89
CA PRO A 196 -17.05 -0.15 -8.51
C PRO A 196 -15.92 -0.33 -7.51
N ALA A 197 -15.90 0.45 -6.42
CA ALA A 197 -14.91 0.34 -5.36
C ALA A 197 -14.97 -1.02 -4.64
N LEU A 198 -16.16 -1.51 -4.30
CA LEU A 198 -16.38 -2.84 -3.75
C LEU A 198 -16.01 -3.94 -4.76
N GLY A 199 -16.25 -3.69 -6.05
CA GLY A 199 -15.80 -4.55 -7.14
C GLY A 199 -14.27 -4.69 -7.21
N VAL A 200 -13.52 -3.60 -6.99
CA VAL A 200 -12.04 -3.65 -6.87
C VAL A 200 -11.65 -4.57 -5.70
N LEU A 201 -12.24 -4.37 -4.52
CA LEU A 201 -11.94 -5.18 -3.33
C LEU A 201 -12.30 -6.67 -3.55
N ALA A 202 -13.40 -6.96 -4.23
CA ALA A 202 -13.83 -8.33 -4.52
C ALA A 202 -12.89 -9.00 -5.52
N ARG A 203 -12.49 -8.28 -6.57
CA ARG A 203 -11.55 -8.78 -7.60
C ARG A 203 -10.21 -9.20 -7.01
N ILE A 204 -9.70 -8.45 -6.03
CA ILE A 204 -8.44 -8.78 -5.33
C ILE A 204 -8.62 -9.71 -4.13
N GLY A 205 -9.83 -10.25 -3.92
CA GLY A 205 -10.11 -11.22 -2.87
C GLY A 205 -10.06 -10.67 -1.44
N LEU A 206 -10.16 -9.35 -1.25
CA LEU A 206 -10.25 -8.75 0.08
C LEU A 206 -11.65 -8.83 0.67
N VAL A 207 -12.67 -8.88 -0.19
CA VAL A 207 -14.05 -9.10 0.21
C VAL A 207 -14.67 -10.24 -0.57
N GLU A 208 -15.58 -10.95 0.06
CA GLU A 208 -16.48 -11.87 -0.62
C GLU A 208 -17.77 -11.15 -0.96
N GLU A 209 -18.18 -11.26 -2.23
CA GLU A 209 -19.49 -10.82 -2.70
C GLU A 209 -20.49 -11.98 -2.61
N GLU A 210 -21.53 -11.82 -1.81
CA GLU A 210 -22.62 -12.78 -1.68
C GLU A 210 -23.88 -12.27 -2.39
N ARG A 211 -24.39 -13.08 -3.34
CA ARG A 211 -25.66 -12.85 -4.04
C ARG A 211 -26.67 -13.92 -3.63
N TYR A 212 -27.72 -13.52 -2.91
CA TYR A 212 -28.78 -14.44 -2.49
C TYR A 212 -29.87 -14.54 -3.56
N SER A 213 -30.33 -15.77 -3.81
CA SER A 213 -31.43 -16.08 -4.74
C SER A 213 -32.77 -15.49 -4.29
N MET A 214 -32.96 -15.30 -2.99
CA MET A 214 -34.10 -14.58 -2.41
C MET A 214 -33.63 -13.24 -1.82
N ASN A 215 -33.23 -12.32 -2.69
CA ASN A 215 -32.92 -10.96 -2.31
C ASN A 215 -33.90 -9.99 -2.99
N LEU A 216 -34.89 -9.51 -2.24
CA LEU A 216 -35.93 -8.62 -2.76
C LEU A 216 -35.37 -7.24 -3.18
N SER A 217 -34.19 -6.84 -2.70
CA SER A 217 -33.53 -5.59 -3.13
C SER A 217 -32.66 -5.77 -4.37
N GLY A 218 -32.27 -7.01 -4.73
CA GLY A 218 -31.31 -7.30 -5.80
C GLY A 218 -29.87 -6.85 -5.51
N GLU A 219 -29.60 -6.30 -4.33
CA GLU A 219 -28.31 -5.70 -3.95
C GLU A 219 -27.27 -6.75 -3.49
N PRO A 220 -26.02 -6.68 -3.95
CA PRO A 220 -24.96 -7.55 -3.45
C PRO A 220 -24.60 -7.23 -1.99
N PHE A 221 -24.20 -8.27 -1.27
CA PHE A 221 -23.67 -8.15 0.08
C PHE A 221 -22.17 -8.44 0.11
N TYR A 222 -21.46 -7.80 1.02
CA TYR A 222 -20.01 -7.91 1.13
C TYR A 222 -19.58 -8.21 2.57
N ARG A 223 -18.55 -9.02 2.71
CA ARG A 223 -17.83 -9.25 3.98
C ARG A 223 -16.33 -9.27 3.74
N LEU A 224 -15.55 -8.86 4.73
CA LEU A 224 -14.09 -8.94 4.64
C LEU A 224 -13.66 -10.41 4.72
N VAL A 225 -12.70 -10.81 3.88
CA VAL A 225 -12.08 -12.13 3.99
C VAL A 225 -11.17 -12.15 5.21
N ASP A 226 -11.46 -13.05 6.15
CA ASP A 226 -10.70 -13.22 7.40
C ASP A 226 -9.34 -13.90 7.10
N GLY A 227 -8.35 -13.13 6.63
CA GLY A 227 -6.88 -13.33 6.74
C GLY A 227 -6.24 -14.71 6.51
N ARG A 228 -6.97 -15.74 6.08
CA ARG A 228 -6.49 -17.12 5.94
C ARG A 228 -5.65 -17.34 4.68
N ALA A 229 -5.52 -16.33 3.83
CA ALA A 229 -4.85 -16.42 2.53
C ALA A 229 -3.79 -15.33 2.32
N LEU A 230 -3.07 -14.92 3.38
CA LEU A 230 -1.73 -14.35 3.15
C LEU A 230 -0.75 -15.53 3.08
N PRO A 231 0.05 -15.67 2.00
CA PRO A 231 1.02 -16.76 1.90
C PRO A 231 1.89 -16.77 3.15
N HIS A 232 2.07 -17.97 3.72
CA HIS A 232 2.71 -18.22 5.00
C HIS A 232 3.90 -17.30 5.26
N ALA A 233 3.85 -16.56 6.36
CA ALA A 233 4.99 -15.87 6.94
C ALA A 233 6.07 -16.92 7.24
N GLN A 234 7.01 -17.12 6.33
CA GLN A 234 8.25 -17.81 6.64
C GLN A 234 9.13 -16.84 7.44
N PRO A 235 9.74 -17.29 8.56
CA PRO A 235 10.80 -16.50 9.19
C PRO A 235 11.93 -16.29 8.18
N PRO A 236 12.56 -15.11 8.16
CA PRO A 236 13.56 -14.78 7.16
C PRO A 236 14.74 -15.77 7.21
N PRO A 237 15.26 -16.24 6.07
CA PRO A 237 16.61 -16.79 6.02
C PRO A 237 17.59 -15.67 6.40
N HIS A 238 18.68 -16.04 7.08
CA HIS A 238 19.72 -15.17 7.63
C HIS A 238 19.94 -13.85 6.87
N ALA A 239 19.88 -12.74 7.60
CA ALA A 239 19.98 -11.37 7.10
C ALA A 239 21.19 -11.17 6.18
N GLN A 240 20.91 -10.93 4.90
CA GLN A 240 21.86 -10.30 4.00
C GLN A 240 21.95 -8.80 4.33
N PRO A 241 23.09 -8.12 4.08
CA PRO A 241 23.18 -6.70 4.31
C PRO A 241 22.23 -5.94 3.37
N LEU A 242 21.21 -5.30 3.96
CA LEU A 242 20.35 -4.32 3.29
C LEU A 242 21.18 -3.06 2.99
N VAL A 243 20.94 -2.46 1.82
CA VAL A 243 21.57 -1.18 1.45
C VAL A 243 20.44 -0.18 1.22
N ALA A 244 20.47 0.93 1.97
CA ALA A 244 19.57 2.04 1.69
C ALA A 244 19.90 2.61 0.30
N PRO A 245 18.90 2.82 -0.57
CA PRO A 245 19.12 3.48 -1.85
C PRO A 245 19.77 4.86 -1.63
N GLN A 246 20.87 5.12 -2.33
CA GLN A 246 21.56 6.41 -2.25
C GLN A 246 20.95 7.37 -3.27
N PHE A 247 20.14 8.31 -2.81
CA PHE A 247 19.62 9.41 -3.62
C PHE A 247 20.70 10.48 -3.80
N ARG A 248 21.17 10.68 -5.03
CA ARG A 248 22.01 11.83 -5.40
C ARG A 248 21.11 12.89 -6.04
N GLN A 249 21.23 14.13 -5.60
CA GLN A 249 20.68 15.29 -6.29
C GLN A 249 21.77 15.82 -7.24
N GLU A 250 21.43 15.97 -8.52
CA GLU A 250 22.17 16.83 -9.46
C GLU A 250 21.61 18.25 -9.42
#